data_AF-A0A923VFS7-F1
#
_entry.id   AF-A0A923VFS7-F1
#
_cell.length_a   1.000
_cell.length_b   1.000
_cell.length_c   1.000
_cell.angle_alpha   90.00
_cell.angle_beta   90.00
_cell.angle_gamma   90.00
#
_symmetry.space_group_name_H-M   'P 1'
#
loop_
_entity.id
_entity.type
_entity.pdbx_description
1 polymer ?
#
loop_
_entity_poly.entity_id
_entity_poly.type
_entity_poly.pdbx_seq_one_letter_code
_entity_poly.pdbx_strand_id
1 'polypeptide(L)'
;MNKVVSGAEEAIQNINDGAVIMLGGFGLCGIPENCINALVKKGVKSLTCISNNAGVDDFGIGLLLNTKQVKKMISSYVGENAEFERQLL
;
A
#
# COMPACT_ATOMS: atom_id res chain seq x y z
N MET A 1 -17.60 -13.78 18.45
CA MET A 1 -17.92 -12.96 17.26
C MET A 1 -16.95 -13.37 16.16
N ASN A 2 -17.43 -13.86 15.01
CA ASN A 2 -16.59 -14.24 13.88
C ASN A 2 -16.44 -13.02 12.94
N LYS A 3 -15.21 -12.67 12.56
CA LYS A 3 -14.89 -11.55 11.66
C LYS A 3 -14.18 -12.00 10.38
N VAL A 4 -14.17 -13.31 10.11
CA VAL A 4 -13.61 -13.86 8.87
C VAL A 4 -14.50 -13.46 7.69
N VAL A 5 -13.88 -12.93 6.64
CA VAL A 5 -14.50 -12.57 5.36
C VAL A 5 -13.97 -13.51 4.26
N SER A 6 -14.63 -13.53 3.09
CA SER A 6 -14.32 -14.48 2.02
C SER A 6 -12.95 -14.27 1.35
N GLY A 7 -12.34 -13.09 1.48
CA GLY A 7 -11.03 -12.80 0.91
C GLY A 7 -10.59 -11.35 1.08
N ALA A 8 -9.43 -11.03 0.50
CA ALA A 8 -8.82 -9.70 0.59
C ALA A 8 -9.68 -8.63 -0.09
N GLU A 9 -10.27 -8.95 -1.25
CA GLU A 9 -11.17 -8.05 -1.98
C GLU A 9 -12.38 -7.63 -1.13
N GLU A 10 -13.00 -8.55 -0.39
CA GLU A 10 -14.10 -8.23 0.55
C GLU A 10 -13.59 -7.43 1.76
N ALA A 11 -12.41 -7.77 2.28
CA ALA A 11 -11.80 -7.08 3.43
C ALA A 11 -11.53 -5.59 3.15
N ILE A 12 -11.18 -5.24 1.90
CA ILE A 12 -10.84 -3.86 1.50
C ILE A 12 -12.02 -3.10 0.84
N GLN A 13 -13.21 -3.68 0.78
CA GLN A 13 -14.32 -3.16 -0.04
C GLN A 13 -14.71 -1.71 0.31
N ASN A 14 -14.53 -1.28 1.55
CA ASN A 14 -14.88 0.05 2.04
C ASN A 14 -13.73 1.07 1.99
N ILE A 15 -12.55 0.70 1.50
CA ILE A 15 -11.44 1.64 1.30
C ILE A 15 -11.71 2.41 0.00
N ASN A 16 -11.91 3.72 0.10
CA ASN A 16 -12.23 4.59 -1.03
C ASN A 16 -11.04 5.50 -1.38
N ASP A 17 -11.14 6.20 -2.50
CA ASP A 17 -10.18 7.21 -2.90
C ASP A 17 -9.94 8.23 -1.77
N GLY A 18 -8.69 8.64 -1.58
CA GLY A 18 -8.33 9.60 -0.53
C GLY A 18 -8.19 9.00 0.87
N ALA A 19 -8.38 7.68 1.03
CA ALA A 19 -8.22 7.04 2.33
C ALA A 19 -6.81 7.20 2.91
N VAL A 20 -6.73 7.33 4.23
CA VAL A 20 -5.48 7.24 5.00
C VAL A 20 -5.40 5.84 5.58
N ILE A 21 -4.38 5.08 5.19
CA ILE A 21 -4.23 3.67 5.56
C ILE A 21 -2.85 3.43 6.17
N MET A 22 -2.81 2.59 7.21
CA MET A 22 -1.56 2.13 7.81
C MET A 22 -1.31 0.69 7.39
N LEU A 23 -0.09 0.41 6.92
CA LEU A 23 0.33 -0.91 6.48
C LEU A 23 1.45 -1.40 7.39
N GLY A 24 1.32 -2.64 7.85
CA GLY A 24 2.36 -3.31 8.62
C GLY A 24 3.53 -3.77 7.75
N GLY A 25 4.64 -4.10 8.40
CA GLY A 25 5.82 -4.70 7.81
C GLY A 25 7.10 -3.90 8.02
N PHE A 26 8.25 -4.57 7.85
CA PHE A 26 9.59 -3.99 7.89
C PHE A 26 10.38 -4.51 6.68
N GLY A 27 10.78 -3.62 5.78
CA GLY A 27 11.21 -4.01 4.43
C GLY A 27 10.10 -4.80 3.74
N LEU A 28 10.35 -6.08 3.47
CA LEU A 28 9.38 -7.00 2.85
C LEU A 28 8.79 -8.01 3.83
N CYS A 29 9.22 -8.00 5.10
CA CYS A 29 8.77 -8.96 6.09
C CYS A 29 7.48 -8.47 6.78
N GLY A 30 6.46 -9.33 6.87
CA GLY A 30 5.21 -9.04 7.59
C GLY A 30 4.27 -8.05 6.89
N ILE A 31 4.44 -7.84 5.58
CA ILE A 31 3.55 -6.97 4.80
C ILE A 31 2.22 -7.69 4.46
N PRO A 32 1.09 -6.98 4.34
CA PRO A 32 -0.20 -7.58 4.00
C PRO A 32 -0.36 -7.79 2.48
N GLU A 33 0.43 -8.69 1.89
CA GLU A 33 0.58 -8.89 0.43
C GLU A 33 -0.76 -9.03 -0.31
N ASN A 34 -1.66 -9.89 0.19
CA ASN A 34 -2.95 -10.12 -0.45
C ASN A 34 -3.84 -8.87 -0.47
N CYS A 35 -3.85 -8.09 0.61
CA CYS A 35 -4.61 -6.84 0.68
C CYS A 35 -3.99 -5.75 -0.22
N ILE A 36 -2.67 -5.69 -0.32
CA ILE A 36 -1.97 -4.79 -1.24
C ILE A 36 -2.35 -5.12 -2.68
N ASN A 37 -2.27 -6.40 -3.07
CA ASN A 37 -2.67 -6.86 -4.39
C ASN A 37 -4.15 -6.56 -4.69
N ALA A 38 -5.04 -6.74 -3.70
CA ALA A 38 -6.44 -6.37 -3.84
C ALA A 38 -6.63 -4.85 -4.04
N LEU A 39 -5.86 -4.01 -3.33
CA LEU A 39 -5.89 -2.55 -3.51
C LEU A 39 -5.39 -2.14 -4.90
N VAL A 40 -4.33 -2.78 -5.40
CA VAL A 40 -3.80 -2.58 -6.76
C VAL A 40 -4.90 -2.89 -7.78
N LYS A 41 -5.57 -4.05 -7.67
CA LYS A 41 -6.68 -4.43 -8.57
C LYS A 41 -7.88 -3.48 -8.47
N LYS A 42 -8.23 -3.04 -7.25
CA LYS A 42 -9.34 -2.12 -7.02
C LYS A 42 -9.10 -0.74 -7.63
N GLY A 43 -7.83 -0.36 -7.80
CA GLY A 43 -7.45 0.86 -8.51
C GLY A 43 -7.74 2.15 -7.76
N VAL A 44 -8.03 2.08 -6.45
CA VAL A 44 -8.30 3.26 -5.60
C VAL A 44 -7.14 4.25 -5.65
N LYS A 45 -7.45 5.53 -5.75
CA LYS A 45 -6.48 6.61 -5.96
C LYS A 45 -6.34 7.52 -4.74
N SER A 46 -5.32 8.36 -4.80
CA SER A 46 -5.07 9.41 -3.81
C SER A 46 -4.86 8.92 -2.37
N LEU A 47 -4.34 7.69 -2.20
CA LEU A 47 -4.11 7.13 -0.87
C LEU A 47 -3.02 7.89 -0.12
N THR A 48 -3.21 8.07 1.18
CA THR A 48 -2.13 8.39 2.11
C THR A 48 -1.73 7.11 2.84
N CYS A 49 -0.52 6.63 2.60
CA CYS A 49 -0.03 5.40 3.18
C CYS A 49 0.96 5.70 4.31
N ILE A 50 0.75 5.04 5.46
CA ILE A 50 1.62 5.12 6.64
C ILE A 50 2.30 3.76 6.80
N SER A 51 3.61 3.71 6.71
CA SER A 51 4.39 2.47 6.76
C SER A 51 5.85 2.78 7.07
N ASN A 52 6.57 1.84 7.70
CA ASN A 52 8.00 2.00 7.94
C ASN A 52 8.78 2.27 6.63
N ASN A 53 8.47 1.47 5.59
CA ASN A 53 9.07 1.57 4.25
C ASN A 53 8.01 1.63 3.14
N ALA A 54 8.44 2.03 1.95
CA ALA A 54 7.62 2.02 0.72
C ALA A 54 7.65 0.67 -0.03
N GLY A 55 8.30 -0.36 0.52
CA GLY A 55 8.62 -1.59 -0.22
C GLY A 55 9.67 -1.33 -1.30
N VAL A 56 9.76 -2.25 -2.27
CA VAL A 56 10.64 -2.12 -3.45
C VAL A 56 9.76 -1.99 -4.70
N ASP A 57 10.32 -1.55 -5.82
CA ASP A 57 9.56 -1.18 -7.03
C ASP A 57 8.49 -2.21 -7.44
N ASP A 58 8.81 -3.52 -7.40
CA ASP A 58 7.91 -4.59 -7.83
C ASP A 58 7.27 -5.39 -6.68
N PHE A 59 7.34 -4.94 -5.43
CA PHE A 59 6.78 -5.68 -4.29
C PHE A 59 6.32 -4.80 -3.12
N GLY A 60 5.21 -5.18 -2.49
CA GLY A 60 4.61 -4.39 -1.41
C GLY A 60 4.02 -3.07 -1.92
N ILE A 61 4.23 -1.97 -1.19
CA ILE A 61 3.64 -0.66 -1.52
C ILE A 61 4.16 -0.12 -2.87
N GLY A 62 5.32 -0.56 -3.35
CA GLY A 62 5.84 -0.24 -4.69
C GLY A 62 4.84 -0.51 -5.81
N LEU A 63 4.04 -1.58 -5.70
CA LEU A 63 2.99 -1.89 -6.65
C LEU A 63 1.92 -0.78 -6.76
N LEU A 64 1.58 -0.14 -5.64
CA LEU A 64 0.63 0.98 -5.61
C LEU A 64 1.26 2.28 -6.14
N LEU A 65 2.58 2.43 -6.02
CA LEU A 65 3.32 3.55 -6.62
C LEU A 65 3.36 3.42 -8.16
N ASN A 66 3.62 2.21 -8.67
CA ASN A 66 3.61 1.93 -10.11
C ASN A 66 2.26 2.24 -10.76
N THR A 67 1.15 1.97 -10.06
CA THR A 67 -0.20 2.29 -10.55
C THR A 67 -0.66 3.71 -10.19
N LYS A 68 0.21 4.55 -9.63
CA LYS A 68 -0.08 5.95 -9.21
C LYS A 68 -1.29 6.05 -8.27
N GLN A 69 -1.42 5.09 -7.35
CA GLN A 69 -2.50 5.04 -6.36
C GLN A 69 -2.18 5.82 -5.08
N VAL A 70 -0.89 6.08 -4.81
CA VAL A 70 -0.42 6.77 -3.61
C VAL A 70 -0.22 8.26 -3.90
N LYS A 71 -0.83 9.13 -3.09
CA LYS A 71 -0.64 10.59 -3.12
C LYS A 71 0.38 11.05 -2.08
N LYS A 72 0.50 10.34 -0.97
CA LYS A 72 1.39 10.71 0.13
C LYS A 72 1.87 9.45 0.87
N MET A 73 3.16 9.42 1.21
CA MET A 73 3.71 8.47 2.16
C MET A 73 4.08 9.18 3.46
N ILE A 74 3.90 8.49 4.58
CA ILE A 74 4.46 8.86 5.88
C ILE A 74 5.31 7.67 6.32
N SER A 75 6.63 7.83 6.27
CA SER A 75 7.59 6.74 6.45
C SER A 75 8.83 7.18 7.21
N SER A 76 9.48 6.22 7.86
CA SER A 76 10.74 6.42 8.59
C SER A 76 11.97 6.21 7.70
N TYR A 77 11.86 5.36 6.66
CA TYR A 77 12.93 5.13 5.70
C TYR A 77 12.37 4.74 4.32
N VAL A 78 12.82 5.42 3.27
CA VAL A 78 12.26 5.32 1.91
C VAL A 78 13.29 4.96 0.83
N GLY A 79 14.52 4.61 1.21
CA GLY A 79 15.54 4.17 0.26
C GLY A 79 15.16 2.85 -0.44
N GLU A 80 15.83 2.56 -1.56
CA GLU A 80 15.64 1.37 -2.41
C GLU A 80 14.33 1.33 -3.23
N ASN A 81 13.70 2.49 -3.46
CA ASN A 81 12.54 2.61 -4.34
C ASN A 81 12.67 3.87 -5.22
N ALA A 82 13.20 3.70 -6.43
CA ALA A 82 13.49 4.82 -7.33
C ALA A 82 12.21 5.53 -7.78
N GLU A 83 11.11 4.77 -7.92
CA GLU A 83 9.83 5.34 -8.33
C GLU A 83 9.19 6.19 -7.22
N PHE A 84 9.39 5.81 -5.96
CA PHE A 84 9.01 6.61 -4.81
C PHE A 84 9.76 7.95 -4.81
N GLU A 85 11.09 7.91 -4.93
CA GLU A 85 11.92 9.13 -4.96
C GLU A 85 11.48 10.04 -6.11
N ARG A 86 11.23 9.50 -7.29
CA ARG A 86 10.77 10.27 -8.46
C ARG A 86 9.39 10.91 -8.28
N GLN A 87 8.48 10.26 -7.55
CA GLN A 87 7.09 10.71 -7.42
C GLN A 87 6.85 11.64 -6.22
N LEU A 88 7.60 11.47 -5.13
CA LEU A 88 7.23 12.01 -3.81
C LEU A 88 8.35 12.73 -3.06
N LEU A 89 9.54 12.89 -3.67
CA LEU A 89 10.63 13.77 -3.23
C LEU A 89 10.96 14.81 -4.30
#